data_AF-A0A0E3STD9-F1
#
_entry.id   AF-A0A0E3STD9-F1
#
_cell.length_a   1.000
_cell.length_b   1.000
_cell.length_c   1.000
_cell.angle_alpha   90.00
_cell.angle_beta   90.00
_cell.angle_gamma   90.00
#
_symmetry.space_group_name_H-M   'P 1'
#
loop_
_entity.id
_entity.type
_entity.pdbx_description
1 polymer ?
#
loop_
_entity_poly.entity_id
_entity_poly.type
_entity_poly.pdbx_seq_one_letter_code
_entity_poly.pdbx_strand_id
1 'polypeptide(L)'
;MIEDAENTGPFTLIFDGPKGIFHVFYEKTFYTLQDRGGPAENVSLNFSSGYFKYRASNNFWIDQELIFENGALIIAQGGSSAIRSNPFIKLEEDGSLLTLWFFDLVGDKESVSGNGLATVTMESKNRREMIYPYVENTTITMYSYAPDAFEIYMRDLSGGNIYRNNDTITVWFENKTVRIIHSEMSIGFV
;
A
#
# COMPACT_ATOMS: atom_id res chain seq x y z
N MET A 1 -12.18 5.70 -9.36
CA MET A 1 -11.25 6.83 -9.41
C MET A 1 -11.21 7.40 -8.01
N ILE A 2 -10.14 7.12 -7.26
CA ILE A 2 -9.86 7.87 -6.04
C ILE A 2 -9.06 9.08 -6.53
N GLU A 3 -9.71 10.24 -6.59
CA GLU A 3 -9.04 11.51 -6.85
C GLU A 3 -8.16 11.84 -5.65
N ASP A 4 -6.90 12.17 -5.96
CA ASP A 4 -5.91 12.87 -5.15
C ASP A 4 -5.67 12.35 -3.72
N ALA A 5 -4.57 11.60 -3.60
CA ALA A 5 -3.86 11.29 -2.36
C ALA A 5 -3.31 12.53 -1.61
N GLU A 6 -3.80 13.74 -1.92
CA GLU A 6 -3.56 14.95 -1.14
C GLU A 6 -4.52 15.10 0.04
N ASN A 7 -5.63 14.34 0.05
CA ASN A 7 -6.61 14.40 1.11
C ASN A 7 -6.24 13.43 2.25
N THR A 8 -5.43 13.89 3.20
CA THR A 8 -5.06 13.13 4.41
C THR A 8 -6.21 12.98 5.44
N GLY A 9 -7.46 13.12 5.00
CA GLY A 9 -8.66 12.95 5.80
C GLY A 9 -9.08 11.48 5.90
N PRO A 10 -10.09 11.17 6.74
CA PRO A 10 -10.65 9.83 6.77
C PRO A 10 -11.22 9.50 5.41
N PHE A 11 -10.95 8.28 4.92
CA PHE A 11 -11.58 7.77 3.71
C PHE A 11 -12.37 6.51 4.02
N THR A 12 -13.42 6.31 3.22
CA THR A 12 -14.39 5.25 3.43
C THR A 12 -14.36 4.31 2.24
N LEU A 13 -14.21 3.02 2.51
CA LEU A 13 -14.44 1.97 1.52
C LEU A 13 -15.78 1.31 1.79
N ILE A 14 -16.57 1.18 0.73
CA ILE A 14 -17.91 0.60 0.78
C ILE A 14 -17.89 -0.70 -0.01
N PHE A 15 -18.26 -1.79 0.66
CA PHE A 15 -18.31 -3.13 0.07
C PHE A 15 -19.76 -3.64 0.13
N ASP A 16 -20.34 -3.94 -1.03
CA ASP A 16 -21.71 -4.46 -1.14
C ASP A 16 -21.70 -5.94 -1.52
N GLY A 17 -22.36 -6.78 -0.71
CA GLY A 17 -22.47 -8.21 -0.94
C GLY A 17 -23.55 -8.86 -0.06
N PRO A 18 -24.16 -9.97 -0.51
CA PRO A 18 -25.25 -10.62 0.23
C PRO A 18 -24.80 -11.15 1.60
N LYS A 19 -23.56 -11.64 1.70
CA LYS A 19 -22.83 -11.96 2.93
C LYS A 19 -21.33 -11.76 2.69
N GLY A 20 -20.57 -11.34 3.70
CA GLY A 20 -19.12 -11.18 3.57
C GLY A 20 -18.38 -11.26 4.89
N ILE A 21 -17.07 -11.46 4.80
CA ILE A 21 -16.17 -11.50 5.96
C ILE A 21 -14.99 -10.57 5.69
N PHE A 22 -14.69 -9.73 6.69
CA PHE A 22 -13.43 -8.99 6.78
C PHE A 22 -12.43 -9.76 7.62
N HIS A 23 -11.20 -9.80 7.13
CA HIS A 23 -10.03 -10.19 7.88
C HIS A 23 -9.08 -9.01 7.94
N VAL A 24 -8.70 -8.59 9.15
CA VAL A 24 -7.76 -7.49 9.36
C VAL A 24 -6.47 -8.04 9.95
N PHE A 25 -5.37 -7.69 9.32
CA PHE A 25 -4.04 -7.98 9.79
C PHE A 25 -3.29 -6.68 10.00
N TYR A 26 -2.97 -6.42 11.26
CA TYR A 26 -2.16 -5.28 11.65
C TYR A 26 -0.70 -5.70 11.70
N GLU A 27 0.15 -4.89 11.08
CA GLU A 27 1.60 -5.03 11.14
C GLU A 27 2.18 -3.63 11.29
N LYS A 28 2.98 -3.46 12.34
CA LYS A 28 3.75 -2.23 12.53
C LYS A 28 5.13 -2.44 11.97
N THR A 29 5.50 -1.65 10.98
CA THR A 29 6.83 -1.75 10.39
C THR A 29 7.85 -0.83 11.04
N PHE A 30 9.10 -1.28 11.00
CA PHE A 30 10.26 -0.44 11.25
C PHE A 30 10.96 -0.23 9.91
N TYR A 31 10.97 1.01 9.42
CA TYR A 31 11.89 1.39 8.35
C TYR A 31 13.21 1.83 8.98
N THR A 32 14.30 1.19 8.58
CA THR A 32 15.65 1.65 8.93
C THR A 32 16.12 2.61 7.86
N LEU A 33 16.14 3.89 8.17
CA LEU A 33 16.90 4.85 7.38
C LEU A 33 18.34 4.79 7.90
N GLN A 34 19.30 4.47 7.02
CA GLN A 34 20.69 4.79 7.34
C GLN A 34 20.86 6.30 7.22
N ASP A 35 20.46 7.03 8.25
CA ASP A 35 20.68 8.47 8.35
C ASP A 35 22.18 8.72 8.56
N ARG A 36 22.85 9.16 7.50
CA ARG A 36 24.24 9.63 7.56
C ARG A 36 24.32 11.14 7.30
N GLY A 37 23.39 11.96 7.81
CA GLY A 37 23.61 13.40 8.04
C GLY A 37 24.29 14.20 6.90
N GLY A 38 24.02 13.83 5.65
CA GLY A 38 24.64 14.27 4.40
C GLY A 38 23.77 13.81 3.22
N PRO A 39 24.14 14.07 1.95
CA PRO A 39 23.42 13.46 0.83
C PRO A 39 23.37 11.95 1.05
N ALA A 40 22.17 11.40 1.17
CA ALA A 40 22.01 9.98 1.38
C ALA A 40 22.36 9.30 0.06
N GLU A 41 23.58 8.75 -0.04
CA GLU A 41 24.03 8.01 -1.23
C GLU A 41 23.03 6.89 -1.55
N ASN A 42 22.51 6.22 -0.52
CA ASN A 42 21.55 5.14 -0.70
C ASN A 42 20.43 5.18 0.36
N VAL A 43 19.18 5.05 -0.08
CA VAL A 43 18.01 4.86 0.78
C VAL A 43 17.47 3.46 0.54
N SER A 44 17.36 2.65 1.59
CA SER A 44 16.75 1.32 1.53
C SER A 44 15.52 1.27 2.43
N LEU A 45 14.38 0.94 1.84
CA LEU A 45 13.09 0.89 2.51
C LEU A 45 12.56 -0.54 2.41
N ASN A 46 12.45 -1.21 3.54
CA ASN A 46 11.76 -2.50 3.64
C ASN A 46 10.45 -2.27 4.39
N PHE A 47 9.31 -2.56 3.78
CA PHE A 47 8.02 -2.34 4.44
C PHE A 47 6.96 -3.42 4.18
N SER A 48 6.04 -3.54 5.15
CA SER A 48 4.78 -4.27 5.12
C SER A 48 3.79 -3.47 5.97
N SER A 49 2.77 -2.90 5.34
CA SER A 49 1.85 -1.94 5.99
C SER A 49 0.69 -2.59 6.76
N GLY A 50 0.75 -3.91 6.95
CA GLY A 50 -0.45 -4.71 7.24
C GLY A 50 -1.41 -4.73 6.05
N TYR A 51 -2.53 -5.42 6.22
CA TYR A 51 -3.57 -5.46 5.20
C TYR A 51 -4.94 -5.72 5.82
N PHE A 52 -6.00 -5.39 5.08
CA PHE A 52 -7.30 -6.00 5.31
C PHE A 52 -7.87 -6.56 4.02
N LYS A 53 -8.70 -7.57 4.20
CA LYS A 53 -9.23 -8.36 3.11
C LYS A 53 -10.72 -8.59 3.31
N TYR A 54 -11.49 -8.29 2.28
CA TYR A 54 -12.92 -8.58 2.22
C TYR A 54 -13.15 -9.72 1.23
N ARG A 55 -13.87 -10.75 1.69
CA ARG A 55 -14.37 -11.81 0.81
C ARG A 55 -15.89 -11.83 0.88
N ALA A 56 -16.52 -11.54 -0.26
CA ALA A 56 -17.96 -11.73 -0.41
C ALA A 56 -18.25 -13.21 -0.61
N SER A 57 -19.26 -13.72 0.10
CA SER A 57 -19.89 -15.00 -0.21
C SER A 57 -20.90 -14.76 -1.32
N ASN A 58 -20.47 -14.87 -2.57
CA ASN A 58 -21.34 -14.70 -3.72
C ASN A 58 -21.21 -15.91 -4.67
N ASN A 59 -22.28 -16.20 -5.41
CA ASN A 59 -22.35 -17.32 -6.36
C ASN A 59 -21.96 -16.93 -7.81
N PHE A 60 -21.65 -15.67 -8.08
CA PHE A 60 -21.42 -15.12 -9.42
C PHE A 60 -19.93 -14.93 -9.75
N TRP A 61 -19.16 -14.47 -8.77
CA TRP A 61 -17.71 -14.28 -8.75
C TRP A 61 -17.12 -15.14 -7.62
N ILE A 62 -17.00 -16.43 -7.91
CA ILE A 62 -16.38 -17.41 -7.01
C ILE A 62 -14.97 -16.91 -6.68
N ASP A 63 -14.64 -16.91 -5.39
CA ASP A 63 -13.32 -16.58 -4.84
C ASP A 63 -12.79 -15.18 -5.17
N GLN A 64 -13.67 -14.20 -5.38
CA GLN A 64 -13.25 -12.81 -5.47
C GLN A 64 -12.96 -12.23 -4.09
N GLU A 65 -11.80 -11.60 -3.97
CA GLU A 65 -11.32 -10.97 -2.76
C GLU A 65 -10.90 -9.53 -3.06
N LEU A 66 -11.27 -8.61 -2.17
CA LEU A 66 -10.81 -7.23 -2.20
C LEU A 66 -9.78 -7.05 -1.08
N ILE A 67 -8.57 -6.69 -1.45
CA ILE A 67 -7.42 -6.59 -0.55
C ILE A 67 -6.98 -5.14 -0.55
N PHE A 68 -6.82 -4.56 0.64
CA PHE A 68 -6.13 -3.29 0.80
C PHE A 68 -4.81 -3.54 1.50
N GLU A 69 -3.71 -3.25 0.81
CA GLU A 69 -2.35 -3.37 1.33
C GLU A 69 -1.46 -2.33 0.64
N ASN A 70 -0.44 -1.83 1.33
CA ASN A 70 0.57 -0.90 0.79
C ASN A 70 -0.04 0.32 0.07
N GLY A 71 -1.20 0.78 0.57
CA GLY A 71 -1.94 1.90 0.00
C GLY A 71 -2.74 1.61 -1.27
N ALA A 72 -2.68 0.38 -1.80
CA ALA A 72 -3.43 -0.02 -2.98
C ALA A 72 -4.70 -0.76 -2.60
N LEU A 73 -5.76 -0.56 -3.40
CA LEU A 73 -6.91 -1.46 -3.42
C LEU A 73 -6.70 -2.45 -4.57
N ILE A 74 -6.78 -3.74 -4.24
CA ILE A 74 -6.48 -4.85 -5.13
C ILE A 74 -7.71 -5.75 -5.22
N ILE A 75 -7.99 -6.22 -6.43
CA ILE A 75 -8.93 -7.32 -6.66
C ILE A 75 -8.11 -8.58 -6.92
N ALA A 76 -8.40 -9.66 -6.21
CA ALA A 76 -7.85 -10.99 -6.46
C ALA A 76 -8.98 -11.95 -6.82
N GLN A 77 -8.81 -12.72 -7.90
CA GLN A 77 -9.79 -13.71 -8.34
C GLN A 77 -9.11 -14.78 -9.20
N GLY A 78 -9.45 -16.05 -8.96
CA GLY A 78 -9.01 -17.16 -9.83
C GLY A 78 -7.50 -17.34 -9.93
N GLY A 79 -6.75 -16.92 -8.90
CA GLY A 79 -5.28 -17.00 -8.87
C GLY A 79 -4.55 -15.83 -9.55
N SER A 80 -5.26 -14.79 -9.98
CA SER A 80 -4.68 -13.55 -10.50
C SER A 80 -5.13 -12.35 -9.68
N SER A 81 -4.31 -11.31 -9.63
CA SER A 81 -4.64 -10.06 -8.94
C SER A 81 -4.39 -8.83 -9.81
N ALA A 82 -5.10 -7.74 -9.50
CA ALA A 82 -4.92 -6.47 -10.19
C ALA A 82 -5.16 -5.28 -9.25
N ILE A 83 -4.31 -4.25 -9.38
CA ILE A 83 -4.50 -2.97 -8.70
C ILE A 83 -5.70 -2.25 -9.32
N ARG A 84 -6.67 -1.87 -8.47
CA ARG A 84 -7.86 -1.08 -8.82
C ARG A 84 -7.76 0.37 -8.37
N SER A 85 -6.99 0.62 -7.31
CA SER A 85 -6.58 1.96 -6.90
C SER A 85 -5.08 1.95 -6.67
N ASN A 86 -4.38 2.87 -7.30
CA ASN A 86 -2.93 2.96 -7.25
C ASN A 86 -2.44 3.00 -5.79
N PRO A 87 -1.33 2.32 -5.49
CA PRO A 87 -0.66 2.50 -4.21
C PRO A 87 -0.28 3.96 -4.04
N PHE A 88 -0.05 4.35 -2.79
CA PHE A 88 0.43 5.67 -2.47
C PHE A 88 1.95 5.75 -2.66
N ILE A 89 2.38 5.49 -3.90
CA ILE A 89 3.75 5.62 -4.40
C ILE A 89 3.63 6.34 -5.74
N LYS A 90 4.19 7.55 -5.81
CA LYS A 90 4.08 8.43 -6.97
C LYS A 90 5.45 8.93 -7.38
N LEU A 91 5.71 8.93 -8.68
CA LEU A 91 6.80 9.66 -9.30
C LEU A 91 6.21 10.89 -10.00
N GLU A 92 6.75 12.08 -9.74
CA GLU A 92 6.32 13.29 -10.46
C GLU A 92 6.64 13.19 -11.95
N GLU A 93 5.93 13.97 -12.79
CA GLU A 93 6.03 13.90 -14.25
C GLU A 93 7.44 14.18 -14.79
N ASP A 94 8.19 15.04 -14.10
CA ASP A 94 9.59 15.36 -14.44
C ASP A 94 10.57 14.27 -13.99
N GLY A 95 10.08 13.25 -13.28
CA GLY A 95 10.87 12.15 -12.74
C GLY A 95 11.85 12.58 -11.66
N SER A 96 11.73 13.77 -11.06
CA SER A 96 12.71 14.30 -10.09
C SER A 96 12.37 13.94 -8.64
N LEU A 97 11.08 13.79 -8.34
CA LEU A 97 10.57 13.56 -6.98
C LEU A 97 9.80 12.24 -6.90
N LEU A 98 10.30 11.34 -6.05
CA LEU A 98 9.63 10.11 -5.64
C LEU A 98 8.93 10.37 -4.30
N THR A 99 7.60 10.33 -4.28
CA THR A 99 6.81 10.44 -3.07
C THR A 99 6.26 9.08 -2.66
N LEU A 100 6.54 8.69 -1.41
CA LEU A 100 6.15 7.44 -0.79
C LEU A 100 5.27 7.76 0.41
N TRP A 101 4.03 7.28 0.42
CA TRP A 101 3.20 7.33 1.61
C TRP A 101 3.09 5.92 2.21
N PHE A 102 3.57 5.79 3.44
CA PHE A 102 3.46 4.59 4.25
C PHE A 102 2.36 4.74 5.27
N PHE A 103 1.54 3.70 5.36
CA PHE A 103 0.42 3.63 6.28
C PHE A 103 0.59 2.39 7.12
N ASP A 104 1.02 2.52 8.37
CA ASP A 104 1.02 1.38 9.27
C ASP A 104 -0.41 1.18 9.77
N LEU A 105 -1.04 0.07 9.39
CA LEU A 105 -2.29 -0.34 10.04
C LEU A 105 -1.98 -0.66 11.51
N VAL A 106 -2.61 0.07 12.43
CA VAL A 106 -2.49 -0.12 13.89
C VAL A 106 -3.82 -0.56 14.51
N GLY A 107 -3.76 -1.53 15.43
CA GLY A 107 -4.94 -2.10 16.09
C GLY A 107 -4.76 -3.58 16.45
N ASP A 108 -5.85 -4.17 16.95
CA ASP A 108 -5.90 -5.60 17.27
C ASP A 108 -6.46 -6.39 16.09
N LYS A 109 -5.85 -7.53 15.77
CA LYS A 109 -6.35 -8.41 14.70
C LYS A 109 -7.81 -8.77 14.95
N GLU A 110 -8.65 -8.43 13.99
CA GLU A 110 -10.09 -8.63 14.08
C GLU A 110 -10.63 -9.29 12.83
N SER A 111 -11.78 -9.94 12.98
CA SER A 111 -12.56 -10.44 11.85
C SER A 111 -14.03 -10.17 12.12
N VAL A 112 -14.69 -9.55 11.13
CA VAL A 112 -16.10 -9.14 11.22
C VAL A 112 -16.85 -9.81 10.07
N SER A 113 -17.95 -10.48 10.38
CA SER A 113 -18.82 -11.11 9.39
C SER A 113 -20.21 -10.49 9.45
N GLY A 114 -20.81 -10.23 8.29
CA GLY A 114 -22.14 -9.64 8.22
C GLY A 114 -22.86 -9.92 6.90
N ASN A 115 -24.13 -9.50 6.85
CA ASN A 115 -24.95 -9.54 5.65
C ASN A 115 -25.23 -8.09 5.20
N GLY A 116 -25.13 -7.82 3.90
CA GLY A 116 -25.42 -6.50 3.33
C GLY A 116 -24.19 -5.60 3.22
N LEU A 117 -24.42 -4.29 3.28
CA LEU A 117 -23.40 -3.27 3.12
C LEU A 117 -22.42 -3.30 4.30
N ALA A 118 -21.13 -3.35 4.00
CA ALA A 118 -20.10 -3.16 5.01
C ALA A 118 -19.28 -1.92 4.70
N THR A 119 -19.10 -1.08 5.72
CA THR A 119 -18.36 0.16 5.62
C THR A 119 -17.09 0.05 6.44
N VAL A 120 -15.95 0.29 5.79
CA VAL A 120 -14.66 0.40 6.46
C VAL A 120 -14.26 1.86 6.46
N THR A 121 -14.16 2.43 7.66
CA THR A 121 -13.64 3.79 7.86
C THR A 121 -12.21 3.70 8.32
N MET A 122 -11.36 4.46 7.64
CA MET A 122 -9.95 4.53 7.94
C MET A 122 -9.58 5.93 8.39
N GLU A 123 -8.97 6.04 9.57
CA GLU A 123 -8.51 7.31 10.12
C GLU A 123 -6.99 7.34 10.19
N SER A 124 -6.39 8.35 9.56
CA SER A 124 -4.95 8.60 9.62
C SER A 124 -4.60 9.46 10.84
N LYS A 125 -3.61 9.02 11.62
CA LYS A 125 -3.07 9.69 12.80
C LYS A 125 -1.54 9.70 12.74
N ASN A 126 -0.92 10.55 13.55
CA ASN A 126 0.53 10.57 13.75
C ASN A 126 1.35 10.76 12.45
N ARG A 127 0.89 11.63 11.56
CA ARG A 127 1.59 11.92 10.29
C ARG A 127 2.98 12.51 10.54
N ARG A 128 3.99 11.92 9.92
CA ARG A 128 5.38 12.40 9.86
C ARG A 128 5.82 12.50 8.41
N GLU A 129 6.69 13.46 8.14
CA GLU A 129 7.19 13.70 6.79
C GLU A 129 8.70 13.92 6.83
N MET A 130 9.39 13.32 5.87
CA MET A 130 10.83 13.40 5.69
C MET A 130 11.13 13.62 4.21
N ILE A 131 12.09 14.48 3.91
CA ILE A 131 12.53 14.77 2.53
C ILE A 131 14.05 14.56 2.47
N TYR A 132 14.46 13.71 1.54
CA TYR A 132 15.85 13.40 1.24
C TYR A 132 16.20 13.97 -0.13
N PRO A 133 16.91 15.10 -0.20
CA PRO A 133 17.32 15.67 -1.47
C PRO A 133 18.41 14.81 -2.11
N TYR A 134 18.31 14.58 -3.41
CA TYR A 134 19.34 13.94 -4.24
C TYR A 134 19.87 12.60 -3.70
N VAL A 135 18.99 11.60 -3.63
CA VAL A 135 19.34 10.21 -3.34
C VAL A 135 19.83 9.54 -4.62
N GLU A 136 21.05 9.00 -4.61
CA GLU A 136 21.63 8.35 -5.80
C GLU A 136 20.89 7.05 -6.11
N ASN A 137 20.60 6.24 -5.09
CA ASN A 137 19.82 5.01 -5.25
C ASN A 137 18.80 4.82 -4.12
N THR A 138 17.53 4.71 -4.48
CA THR A 138 16.43 4.37 -3.58
C THR A 138 15.96 2.98 -3.89
N THR A 139 16.21 2.02 -3.00
CA THR A 139 15.68 0.66 -3.10
C THR A 139 14.48 0.51 -2.18
N ILE A 140 13.39 0.00 -2.73
CA ILE A 140 12.15 -0.31 -2.01
C ILE A 140 11.91 -1.81 -2.11
N THR A 141 11.77 -2.48 -0.97
CA THR A 141 11.39 -3.87 -0.86
C THR A 141 10.07 -3.97 -0.11
N MET A 142 9.10 -4.66 -0.71
CA MET A 142 7.76 -4.83 -0.15
C MET A 142 7.34 -6.30 -0.20
N TYR A 143 6.72 -6.75 0.90
CA TYR A 143 5.95 -8.00 0.92
C TYR A 143 4.50 -7.71 0.50
N SER A 144 3.91 -8.63 -0.26
CA SER A 144 2.54 -8.47 -0.78
C SER A 144 1.84 -9.81 -0.96
N TYR A 145 0.54 -9.84 -0.66
CA TYR A 145 -0.33 -10.97 -0.98
C TYR A 145 -0.77 -11.02 -2.44
N ALA A 146 -0.51 -9.94 -3.18
CA ALA A 146 -0.83 -9.75 -4.59
C ALA A 146 0.42 -9.26 -5.37
N PRO A 147 1.53 -10.01 -5.34
CA PRO A 147 2.81 -9.56 -5.88
C PRO A 147 2.77 -9.40 -7.40
N ASP A 148 1.93 -10.14 -8.12
CA ASP A 148 1.71 -9.98 -9.56
C ASP A 148 1.11 -8.61 -9.92
N ALA A 149 0.19 -8.09 -9.12
CA ALA A 149 -0.37 -6.76 -9.36
C ALA A 149 0.67 -5.65 -9.11
N PHE A 150 1.43 -5.74 -8.02
CA PHE A 150 2.50 -4.78 -7.73
C PHE A 150 3.65 -4.85 -8.72
N GLU A 151 3.99 -6.04 -9.22
CA GLU A 151 5.02 -6.20 -10.23
C GLU A 151 4.71 -5.37 -11.48
N ILE A 152 3.47 -5.46 -11.98
CA ILE A 152 3.04 -4.69 -13.17
C ILE A 152 3.13 -3.20 -12.88
N TYR A 153 2.52 -2.73 -11.78
CA TYR A 153 2.50 -1.32 -11.44
C TYR A 153 3.90 -0.72 -11.25
N MET A 154 4.76 -1.40 -10.48
CA MET A 154 6.10 -0.92 -10.17
C MET A 154 7.04 -1.00 -11.37
N ARG A 155 6.84 -1.98 -12.26
CA ARG A 155 7.59 -2.07 -13.52
C ARG A 155 7.35 -0.84 -14.38
N ASP A 156 6.10 -0.42 -14.50
CA ASP A 156 5.74 0.79 -15.25
C ASP A 156 6.30 2.04 -14.57
N LEU A 157 6.13 2.17 -13.25
CA LEU A 157 6.57 3.34 -12.49
C LEU A 157 8.10 3.52 -12.48
N SER A 158 8.86 2.44 -12.39
CA SER A 158 10.33 2.47 -12.28
C SER A 158 11.06 2.42 -13.62
N GLY A 159 10.33 2.30 -14.75
CA GLY A 159 10.93 2.11 -16.07
C GLY A 159 11.61 0.74 -16.23
N GLY A 160 11.14 -0.29 -15.52
CA GLY A 160 11.65 -1.66 -15.60
C GLY A 160 12.68 -2.05 -14.54
N ASN A 161 13.03 -1.15 -13.62
CA ASN A 161 13.99 -1.37 -12.53
C ASN A 161 13.36 -2.13 -11.34
N ILE A 162 12.99 -3.38 -11.59
CA ILE A 162 12.26 -4.22 -10.64
C ILE A 162 12.74 -5.67 -10.67
N TYR A 163 12.73 -6.30 -9.51
CA TYR A 163 12.92 -7.72 -9.30
C TYR A 163 11.81 -8.27 -8.40
N ARG A 164 11.29 -9.45 -8.75
CA ARG A 164 10.32 -10.18 -7.92
C ARG A 164 10.91 -11.51 -7.48
N ASN A 165 10.75 -11.83 -6.21
CA ASN A 165 11.03 -13.14 -5.63
C ASN A 165 9.82 -13.61 -4.82
N ASN A 166 9.01 -14.51 -5.39
CA ASN A 166 7.75 -14.99 -4.81
C ASN A 166 6.83 -13.81 -4.44
N ASP A 167 6.63 -13.59 -3.13
CA ASP A 167 5.72 -12.60 -2.55
C ASP A 167 6.44 -11.27 -2.23
N THR A 168 7.71 -11.16 -2.59
CA THR A 168 8.53 -9.96 -2.36
C THR A 168 8.82 -9.25 -3.68
N ILE A 169 8.55 -7.95 -3.71
CA ILE A 169 8.87 -7.04 -4.81
C ILE A 169 9.98 -6.11 -4.36
N THR A 170 11.06 -6.03 -5.13
CA THR A 170 12.15 -5.06 -4.95
C THR A 170 12.23 -4.16 -6.17
N VAL A 171 12.10 -2.85 -5.97
CA VAL A 171 12.18 -1.82 -7.02
C VAL A 171 13.24 -0.80 -6.65
N TRP A 172 13.95 -0.24 -7.64
CA TRP A 172 14.92 0.82 -7.38
C TRP A 172 14.75 2.04 -8.28
N PHE A 173 15.08 3.20 -7.72
CA PHE A 173 15.01 4.49 -8.39
C PHE A 173 16.34 5.22 -8.22
N GLU A 174 16.86 5.73 -9.33
CA GLU A 174 18.15 6.41 -9.33
C GLU A 174 17.99 7.93 -9.44
N ASN A 175 18.84 8.67 -8.71
CA ASN A 175 18.96 10.12 -8.78
C ASN A 175 17.61 10.82 -8.58
N LYS A 176 17.01 10.64 -7.40
CA LYS A 176 15.70 11.20 -7.04
C LYS A 176 15.78 11.98 -5.75
N THR A 177 14.99 13.05 -5.65
CA THR A 177 14.55 13.51 -4.32
C THR A 177 13.51 12.53 -3.82
N VAL A 178 13.63 12.09 -2.57
CA VAL A 178 12.70 11.13 -1.96
C VAL A 178 11.93 11.82 -0.85
N ARG A 179 10.61 11.86 -0.98
CA ARG A 179 9.69 12.33 0.05
C ARG A 179 8.98 11.14 0.66
N ILE A 180 9.16 10.95 1.96
CA ILE A 180 8.51 9.88 2.72
C ILE A 180 7.49 10.52 3.66
N ILE A 181 6.24 10.13 3.49
CA ILE A 181 5.12 10.49 4.37
C ILE A 181 4.72 9.22 5.11
N HIS A 182 4.76 9.25 6.43
CA HIS A 182 4.39 8.11 7.27
C HIS A 182 3.19 8.47 8.12
N SER A 183 2.19 7.59 8.19
CA SER A 183 1.00 7.76 9.01
C SER A 183 0.65 6.43 9.69
N GLU A 184 0.08 6.50 10.89
CA GLU A 184 -0.59 5.37 11.51
C GLU A 184 -2.07 5.39 11.12
N MET A 185 -2.63 4.25 10.73
CA MET A 185 -4.03 4.13 10.33
C MET A 185 -4.81 3.22 11.26
N SER A 186 -5.86 3.75 11.88
CA SER A 186 -6.83 2.94 12.62
C SER A 186 -8.03 2.60 11.73
N ILE A 187 -8.48 1.35 11.80
CA ILE A 187 -9.65 0.86 11.07
C ILE A 187 -10.85 0.78 12.02
N GLY A 188 -12.01 1.23 11.54
CA GLY A 188 -13.30 1.01 12.17
C GLY A 188 -14.28 0.34 11.22
N PHE A 189 -15.12 -0.53 11.77
CA PHE A 189 -16.21 -1.20 11.07
C PHE A 189 -17.55 -0.59 11.46
N VAL A 190 -18.38 -0.30 10.46
CA VAL A 190 -19.77 0.15 10.64
C VAL A 190 -20.72 -0.71 9.81
#